data_AF-A0A850STK3-F1
#
_entry.id   AF-A0A850STK3-F1
#
_cell.length_a   1.000
_cell.length_b   1.000
_cell.length_c   1.000
_cell.angle_alpha   90.00
_cell.angle_beta   90.00
_cell.angle_gamma   90.00
#
_symmetry.space_group_name_H-M   'P 1'
#
loop_
_entity.id
_entity.type
_entity.pdbx_description
1 polymer ?
#
loop_
_entity_poly.entity_id
_entity_poly.type
_entity_poly.pdbx_seq_one_letter_code
_entity_poly.pdbx_strand_id
1 'polypeptide(L)'
;MIAEILLIIALQGTPPGDFRPTRTIDPYALCICKAVDEASVVRFTGYASDAELTLSDDPLKANDRQATIFRVVRGLSEDVAEVTKVYHRANPAKCGLSFDYGKRYDVAAVKKEGVLETDWCLMGKPRKAE
;
A
#
# COMPACT_ATOMS: atom_id res chain seq x y z
N MET A 1 41.90 65.82 1.27
CA MET A 1 42.43 64.52 0.81
C MET A 1 42.26 63.51 1.93
N ILE A 2 41.94 62.26 1.57
CA ILE A 2 41.63 61.09 2.41
C ILE A 2 40.18 61.11 2.92
N ALA A 3 39.35 60.07 2.84
CA ALA A 3 39.20 58.89 1.98
C ALA A 3 37.81 58.33 2.37
N GLU A 4 37.20 57.60 1.45
CA GLU A 4 35.93 56.89 1.59
C GLU A 4 35.87 55.97 2.82
N ILE A 5 34.67 55.59 3.25
CA ILE A 5 34.20 54.19 3.28
C ILE A 5 32.72 54.18 3.69
N LEU A 6 31.85 53.90 2.71
CA LEU A 6 30.50 53.39 2.92
C LEU A 6 30.61 51.95 3.45
N LEU A 7 30.08 51.69 4.64
CA LEU A 7 29.91 50.33 5.15
C LEU A 7 28.50 49.83 4.80
N ILE A 8 28.38 49.15 3.68
CA ILE A 8 27.18 48.38 3.31
C ILE A 8 27.23 47.08 4.11
N ILE A 9 26.38 46.96 5.14
CA ILE A 9 26.18 45.70 5.85
C ILE A 9 25.39 44.78 4.93
N ALA A 10 26.11 43.78 4.39
CA ALA A 10 25.56 42.74 3.56
C ALA A 10 24.49 41.94 4.32
N LEU A 11 23.29 41.85 3.72
CA LEU A 11 22.32 40.80 4.02
C LEU A 11 23.00 39.44 3.77
N GLN A 12 23.46 38.78 4.82
CA GLN A 12 23.76 37.35 4.77
C GLN A 12 22.45 36.57 4.96
N GLY A 13 21.66 36.52 3.89
CA GLY A 13 20.66 35.46 3.76
C GLY A 13 21.41 34.13 3.66
N THR A 14 21.32 33.30 4.68
CA THR A 14 21.69 31.89 4.58
C THR A 14 20.92 31.29 3.40
N PRO A 15 21.57 30.75 2.37
CA PRO A 15 20.85 30.03 1.34
C PRO A 15 20.08 28.90 2.03
N PRO A 16 18.81 28.64 1.65
CA PRO A 16 18.10 27.49 2.16
C PRO A 16 18.96 26.26 1.89
N GLY A 17 19.41 25.59 2.95
CA GLY A 17 20.21 24.38 2.82
C GLY A 17 19.47 23.41 1.92
N ASP A 18 20.16 22.90 0.91
CA ASP A 18 19.62 21.92 -0.02
C ASP A 18 19.03 20.74 0.76
N PHE A 19 17.70 20.72 0.88
CA PHE A 19 16.97 19.54 1.34
C PHE A 19 17.18 18.46 0.30
N ARG A 20 18.20 17.62 0.49
CA ARG A 20 18.31 16.37 -0.26
C ARG A 20 17.12 15.51 0.20
N PRO A 21 16.16 15.17 -0.67
CA PRO A 21 15.08 14.28 -0.28
C PRO A 21 15.72 12.97 0.20
N THR A 22 15.34 12.52 1.40
CA THR A 22 15.73 11.21 1.89
C THR A 22 15.34 10.19 0.82
N ARG A 23 16.28 9.32 0.43
CA ARG A 23 16.03 8.29 -0.59
C ARG A 23 14.91 7.38 -0.08
N THR A 24 13.70 7.55 -0.60
CA THR A 24 12.58 6.65 -0.31
C THR A 24 12.86 5.30 -0.99
N ILE A 25 13.14 4.28 -0.18
CA ILE A 25 13.29 2.91 -0.67
C ILE A 25 11.88 2.38 -0.95
N ASP A 26 11.66 1.84 -2.15
CA ASP A 26 10.41 1.15 -2.48
C ASP A 26 10.24 -0.06 -1.54
N PRO A 27 9.21 -0.08 -0.68
CA PRO A 27 9.05 -1.13 0.32
C PRO A 27 8.77 -2.51 -0.30
N TYR A 28 8.42 -2.55 -1.59
CA TYR A 28 8.16 -3.76 -2.36
C TYR A 28 9.30 -4.17 -3.29
N ALA A 29 10.48 -3.54 -3.18
CA ALA A 29 11.61 -3.80 -4.07
C ALA A 29 12.08 -5.27 -4.08
N LEU A 30 11.76 -6.03 -3.03
CA LEU A 30 12.13 -7.45 -2.89
C LEU A 30 11.02 -8.42 -3.34
N CYS A 31 9.91 -7.91 -3.88
CA CYS A 31 8.81 -8.75 -4.31
C CYS A 31 9.13 -9.55 -5.57
N ILE A 32 8.92 -10.87 -5.49
CA ILE A 32 9.05 -11.79 -6.61
C ILE A 32 7.66 -12.25 -7.02
N CYS A 33 7.16 -11.69 -8.11
CA CYS A 33 5.83 -11.99 -8.62
C CYS A 33 5.87 -13.20 -9.54
N LYS A 34 5.19 -14.27 -9.14
CA LYS A 34 4.96 -15.43 -10.00
C LYS A 34 3.78 -15.14 -10.92
N ALA A 35 3.84 -15.65 -12.15
CA ALA A 35 2.68 -15.64 -13.02
C ALA A 35 1.54 -16.42 -12.35
N VAL A 36 0.34 -15.88 -12.47
CA VAL A 36 -0.89 -16.44 -11.89
C VAL A 36 -1.81 -16.75 -13.07
N ASP A 37 -2.52 -17.86 -13.00
CA ASP A 37 -3.52 -18.17 -14.02
C ASP A 37 -4.67 -17.17 -13.91
N GLU A 38 -4.86 -16.32 -14.93
CA GLU A 38 -5.90 -15.29 -14.93
C GLU A 38 -7.32 -15.88 -14.79
N ALA A 39 -7.53 -17.13 -15.21
CA ALA A 39 -8.81 -17.81 -15.01
C ALA A 39 -9.13 -18.06 -13.51
N SER A 40 -8.11 -18.07 -12.66
CA SER A 40 -8.24 -18.23 -11.20
C SER A 40 -8.37 -16.90 -10.45
N VAL A 41 -8.25 -15.77 -11.16
CA VAL A 41 -8.29 -14.42 -10.57
C VAL A 41 -9.73 -13.93 -10.49
N VAL A 42 -10.16 -13.64 -9.28
CA VAL A 42 -11.41 -12.99 -8.95
C VAL A 42 -11.17 -11.49 -8.85
N ARG A 43 -11.99 -10.68 -9.54
CA ARG A 43 -11.88 -9.22 -9.53
C ARG A 43 -13.18 -8.56 -9.09
N PHE A 44 -13.06 -7.57 -8.22
CA PHE A 44 -14.20 -6.77 -7.78
C PHE A 44 -13.76 -5.37 -7.35
N THR A 45 -14.70 -4.45 -7.29
CA THR A 45 -14.52 -3.12 -6.70
C THR A 45 -15.31 -3.03 -5.41
N GLY A 46 -14.68 -2.60 -4.32
CA GLY A 46 -15.32 -2.52 -3.00
C GLY A 46 -14.67 -1.52 -2.06
N TYR A 47 -15.34 -1.23 -0.95
CA TYR A 47 -14.80 -0.42 0.15
C TYR A 47 -14.24 -1.31 1.24
N ALA A 48 -13.01 -1.05 1.70
CA ALA A 48 -12.48 -1.69 2.89
C ALA A 48 -13.30 -1.25 4.11
N SER A 49 -14.04 -2.16 4.72
CA SER A 49 -14.98 -1.84 5.80
C SER A 49 -14.52 -2.32 7.16
N ASP A 50 -13.79 -3.43 7.23
CA ASP A 50 -13.32 -4.02 8.48
C ASP A 50 -12.11 -4.95 8.23
N ALA A 51 -11.48 -5.48 9.27
CA ALA A 51 -10.40 -6.45 9.15
C ALA A 51 -10.47 -7.56 10.22
N GLU A 52 -9.91 -8.71 9.89
CA GLU A 52 -9.67 -9.81 10.82
C GLU A 52 -8.17 -9.98 11.03
N LEU A 53 -7.75 -9.84 12.29
CA LEU A 53 -6.38 -10.06 12.74
C LEU A 53 -6.34 -11.35 13.55
N THR A 54 -5.29 -12.14 13.37
CA THR A 54 -4.98 -13.27 14.25
C THR A 54 -3.76 -12.92 15.08
N LEU A 55 -3.77 -13.27 16.37
CA LEU A 55 -2.61 -13.09 17.23
C LEU A 55 -1.63 -14.24 17.04
N SER A 56 -0.35 -13.94 17.20
CA SER A 56 0.70 -14.95 17.30
C SER A 56 0.68 -15.63 18.67
N ASP A 57 1.63 -16.54 18.92
CA ASP A 57 1.84 -17.13 20.25
C ASP A 57 2.13 -16.06 21.32
N ASP A 58 2.69 -14.92 20.89
CA ASP A 58 2.77 -13.70 21.69
C ASP A 58 1.47 -12.89 21.52
N PRO A 59 0.67 -12.73 22.59
CA PRO A 59 -0.63 -12.05 22.51
C PRO A 59 -0.52 -10.55 22.24
N LEU A 60 0.68 -9.96 22.32
CA LEU A 60 0.92 -8.55 21.97
C LEU A 60 1.28 -8.36 20.49
N LYS A 61 1.33 -9.43 19.71
CA LYS A 61 1.74 -9.38 18.30
C LYS A 61 0.70 -10.03 17.39
N ALA A 62 0.33 -9.31 16.34
CA ALA A 62 -0.47 -9.84 15.26
C ALA A 62 0.38 -10.70 14.31
N ASN A 63 -0.21 -11.76 13.77
CA ASN A 63 0.35 -12.50 12.65
C ASN A 63 0.39 -11.64 11.40
N ASP A 64 1.37 -11.92 10.55
CA ASP A 64 1.52 -11.24 9.26
C ASP A 64 0.34 -11.50 8.32
N ARG A 65 -0.26 -12.69 8.37
CA ARG A 65 -1.44 -13.03 7.57
C ARG A 65 -2.70 -12.52 8.30
N GLN A 66 -3.37 -11.60 7.64
CA GLN A 66 -4.60 -10.96 8.10
C GLN A 66 -5.64 -10.97 6.97
N ALA A 67 -6.86 -10.56 7.24
CA ALA A 67 -7.85 -10.33 6.20
C ALA A 67 -8.45 -8.93 6.27
N THR A 68 -8.69 -8.34 5.11
CA THR A 68 -9.55 -7.16 4.98
C THR A 68 -10.91 -7.60 4.48
N ILE A 69 -11.96 -7.09 5.10
CA ILE A 69 -13.36 -7.29 4.72
C ILE A 69 -13.79 -6.12 3.85
N PHE A 70 -14.29 -6.44 2.68
CA PHE A 70 -14.77 -5.46 1.71
C PHE A 70 -16.28 -5.52 1.57
N ARG A 71 -16.92 -4.35 1.57
CA ARG A 71 -18.27 -4.19 1.04
C ARG A 71 -18.17 -3.95 -0.46
N VAL A 72 -18.59 -4.95 -1.23
CA VAL A 72 -18.49 -4.98 -2.69
C VAL A 72 -19.56 -4.09 -3.30
N VAL A 73 -19.15 -3.26 -4.25
CA VAL A 73 -20.05 -2.36 -4.99
C VAL A 73 -20.14 -2.68 -6.47
N ARG A 74 -19.16 -3.43 -7.00
CA ARG A 74 -19.20 -3.97 -8.36
C ARG A 74 -18.42 -5.28 -8.40
N GLY A 75 -19.05 -6.39 -8.76
CA GLY A 75 -18.36 -7.64 -9.09
C GLY A 75 -18.02 -7.69 -10.58
N LEU A 76 -16.79 -8.07 -10.93
CA LEU A 76 -16.44 -8.47 -12.30
C LEU A 76 -16.47 -10.00 -12.48
N SER A 77 -16.53 -10.73 -11.37
CA SER A 77 -16.67 -12.18 -11.30
C SER A 77 -17.99 -12.52 -10.61
N GLU A 78 -18.73 -13.52 -11.11
CA GLU A 78 -20.09 -13.85 -10.63
C GLU A 78 -20.13 -14.36 -9.18
N ASP A 79 -19.02 -14.90 -8.67
CA ASP A 79 -18.95 -15.58 -7.36
C ASP A 79 -18.60 -14.66 -6.18
N VAL A 80 -18.69 -13.34 -6.32
CA VAL A 80 -18.27 -12.40 -5.28
C VAL A 80 -19.48 -11.94 -4.46
N ALA A 81 -19.49 -12.29 -3.17
CA ALA A 81 -20.53 -11.87 -2.23
C ALA A 81 -20.48 -10.36 -1.94
N GLU A 82 -21.62 -9.78 -1.56
CA GLU A 82 -21.73 -8.35 -1.19
C GLU A 82 -20.76 -7.95 -0.08
N VAL A 83 -20.48 -8.86 0.86
CA VAL A 83 -19.43 -8.72 1.87
C VAL A 83 -18.42 -9.83 1.65
N THR A 84 -17.20 -9.45 1.28
CA THR A 84 -16.15 -10.39 0.87
C THR A 84 -14.91 -10.21 1.73
N LYS A 85 -14.45 -11.30 2.33
CA LYS A 85 -13.20 -11.37 3.11
C LYS A 85 -12.04 -11.75 2.20
N VAL A 86 -10.97 -10.96 2.20
CA VAL A 86 -9.76 -11.22 1.41
C VAL A 86 -8.54 -11.25 2.33
N TYR A 87 -7.84 -12.37 2.35
CA TYR A 87 -6.60 -12.54 3.11
C TYR A 87 -5.41 -11.92 2.37
N HIS A 88 -4.49 -11.34 3.13
CA HIS A 88 -3.23 -10.79 2.63
C HIS A 88 -2.18 -10.78 3.74
N ARG A 89 -0.93 -10.55 3.36
CA ARG A 89 0.13 -10.22 4.34
C ARG A 89 0.08 -8.74 4.69
N ALA A 90 0.54 -8.37 5.89
CA ALA A 90 0.71 -6.98 6.29
C ALA A 90 2.10 -6.44 5.89
N ASN A 91 3.12 -7.30 5.93
CA ASN A 91 4.50 -6.89 5.73
C ASN A 91 4.82 -6.66 4.23
N PRO A 92 5.16 -5.42 3.82
CA PRO A 92 5.44 -5.12 2.42
C PRO A 92 6.69 -5.83 1.88
N ALA A 93 7.68 -6.15 2.73
CA ALA A 93 8.85 -6.93 2.33
C ALA A 93 8.51 -8.39 1.96
N LYS A 94 7.29 -8.85 2.30
CA LYS A 94 6.71 -10.14 1.91
C LYS A 94 5.57 -9.98 0.90
N CYS A 95 5.54 -8.86 0.17
CA CYS A 95 4.48 -8.52 -0.78
C CYS A 95 3.11 -8.34 -0.15
N GLY A 96 3.09 -8.00 1.14
CA GLY A 96 1.88 -7.64 1.84
C GLY A 96 1.23 -6.37 1.31
N LEU A 97 0.05 -6.09 1.82
CA LEU A 97 -0.76 -4.94 1.47
C LEU A 97 -1.33 -4.32 2.73
N SER A 98 -1.58 -3.03 2.67
CA SER A 98 -2.37 -2.30 3.64
C SER A 98 -3.56 -1.66 2.92
N PHE A 99 -4.72 -1.69 3.56
CA PHE A 99 -5.94 -1.10 3.07
C PHE A 99 -6.43 -0.09 4.10
N ASP A 100 -6.74 1.11 3.64
CA ASP A 100 -7.28 2.16 4.48
C ASP A 100 -8.80 2.01 4.55
N TYR A 101 -9.35 1.99 5.76
CA TYR A 101 -10.79 1.87 5.95
C TYR A 101 -11.56 3.01 5.29
N GLY A 102 -12.71 2.66 4.72
CA GLY A 102 -13.57 3.57 3.97
C GLY A 102 -13.05 3.92 2.57
N LYS A 103 -11.83 3.49 2.18
CA LYS A 103 -11.34 3.69 0.82
C LYS A 103 -11.85 2.60 -0.12
N ARG A 104 -12.03 3.01 -1.38
CA ARG A 104 -12.45 2.16 -2.49
C ARG A 104 -11.23 1.58 -3.18
N TYR A 105 -11.29 0.29 -3.50
CA TYR A 105 -10.23 -0.43 -4.20
C TYR A 105 -10.80 -1.28 -5.33
N ASP A 106 -10.04 -1.40 -6.42
CA ASP A 106 -10.19 -2.48 -7.39
C ASP A 106 -9.34 -3.66 -6.92
N VAL A 107 -9.99 -4.67 -6.35
CA VAL A 107 -9.35 -5.83 -5.74
C VAL A 107 -9.20 -6.95 -6.75
N ALA A 108 -8.00 -7.50 -6.84
CA ALA A 108 -7.68 -8.74 -7.54
C ALA A 108 -7.20 -9.76 -6.52
N ALA A 109 -7.85 -10.92 -6.48
CA ALA A 109 -7.54 -11.99 -5.54
C ALA A 109 -7.61 -13.35 -6.24
N VAL A 110 -6.91 -14.34 -5.73
CA VAL A 110 -7.03 -15.73 -6.16
C VAL A 110 -7.80 -16.54 -5.14
N LYS A 111 -8.62 -17.47 -5.63
CA LYS A 111 -9.30 -18.44 -4.76
C LYS A 111 -8.34 -19.59 -4.45
N LYS A 112 -7.97 -19.74 -3.18
CA LYS A 112 -7.10 -20.80 -2.68
C LYS A 112 -7.74 -21.45 -1.46
N GLU A 113 -7.91 -22.78 -1.49
CA GLU A 113 -8.48 -23.52 -0.35
C GLU A 113 -9.84 -22.97 0.14
N GLY A 114 -10.66 -22.44 -0.79
CA GLY A 114 -11.97 -21.89 -0.48
C GLY A 114 -11.98 -20.45 0.05
N VAL A 115 -10.81 -19.82 0.24
CA VAL A 115 -10.69 -18.41 0.64
C VAL A 115 -10.10 -17.57 -0.50
N LEU A 116 -10.30 -16.25 -0.44
CA LEU A 116 -9.65 -15.31 -1.35
C LEU A 116 -8.36 -14.80 -0.73
N GLU A 117 -7.26 -14.88 -1.48
CA GLU A 117 -5.97 -14.31 -1.09
C GLU A 117 -5.51 -13.27 -2.13
N THR A 118 -4.91 -12.19 -1.65
CA THR A 118 -4.32 -11.13 -2.49
C THR A 118 -2.94 -10.73 -1.96
N ASP A 119 -2.14 -10.15 -2.84
CA ASP A 119 -0.82 -9.63 -2.55
C ASP A 119 -0.49 -8.46 -3.49
N TRP A 120 0.66 -7.83 -3.23
CA TRP A 120 1.15 -6.73 -4.06
C TRP A 120 1.30 -7.09 -5.53
N CYS A 121 1.65 -8.34 -5.84
CA CYS A 121 1.86 -8.79 -7.20
C CYS A 121 0.54 -8.87 -8.00
N LEU A 122 -0.56 -9.22 -7.33
CA LEU A 122 -1.90 -9.26 -7.91
C LEU A 122 -2.53 -7.87 -8.05
N MET A 123 -2.37 -7.02 -7.03
CA MET A 123 -2.97 -5.68 -7.00
C MET A 123 -2.21 -4.66 -7.86
N GLY A 124 -0.90 -4.87 -8.04
CA GLY A 124 -0.02 -3.96 -8.77
C GLY A 124 0.32 -2.68 -7.98
N LYS A 125 1.28 -1.92 -8.49
CA LYS A 125 1.59 -0.58 -7.96
C LYS A 125 0.36 0.33 -8.10
N PRO A 126 0.00 1.13 -7.08
CA PRO A 126 -0.99 2.19 -7.25
C PRO A 126 -0.46 3.07 -8.39
N ARG A 127 -1.24 3.14 -9.47
CA ARG A 127 -0.95 4.08 -10.55
C ARG A 127 -0.89 5.46 -9.90
N LYS A 128 0.19 6.21 -10.14
CA LYS A 128 0.22 7.63 -9.76
C LYS A 128 -1.08 8.22 -10.30
N ALA A 129 -1.84 8.89 -9.44
CA ALA A 129 -2.97 9.67 -9.90
C ALA A 129 -2.43 10.62 -10.98
N GLU A 130 -2.91 10.45 -12.20
CA GLU A 130 -2.70 11.42 -13.29
C GLU A 130 -3.42 12.73 -12.96
#